data_AF-A0A4Q6GM14-F1
#
_entry.id   AF-A0A4Q6GM14-F1
#
_cell.length_a   1.000
_cell.length_b   1.000
_cell.length_c   1.000
_cell.angle_alpha   90.00
_cell.angle_beta   90.00
_cell.angle_gamma   90.00
#
_symmetry.space_group_name_H-M   'P 1'
#
loop_
_entity.id
_entity.type
_entity.pdbx_description
1 polymer ?
#
loop_
_entity_poly.entity_id
_entity_poly.type
_entity_poly.pdbx_seq_one_letter_code
_entity_poly.pdbx_strand_id
1 'polypeptide(L)'
;MAGNAIRNTMLTAAVLALASCARDEAVPVPAKPVAARPAAAAAAPDKAVVEARMQQCRAALEAALKPGLLTNASFDNGRPILWVGPEWKKATPAVRHALARDAACFFRSGDESQTMRYSVYDNATDREIAIWDHTHLLVL
;
A
#
# COMPACT_ATOMS: atom_id res chain seq x y z
N MET A 1 -4.30 -41.65 -36.16
CA MET A 1 -3.73 -40.43 -36.78
C MET A 1 -4.77 -39.86 -37.73
N ALA A 2 -5.43 -38.77 -37.33
CA ALA A 2 -6.38 -37.98 -38.10
C ALA A 2 -6.47 -36.64 -37.36
N GLY A 3 -6.50 -35.44 -37.95
CA GLY A 3 -6.36 -34.98 -39.33
C GLY A 3 -6.13 -33.47 -39.21
N ASN A 4 -5.24 -32.91 -40.04
CA ASN A 4 -4.77 -31.54 -39.95
C ASN A 4 -5.53 -30.63 -40.94
N ALA A 5 -5.71 -29.37 -40.53
CA ALA A 5 -5.87 -28.16 -41.34
C ALA A 5 -7.12 -27.97 -42.23
N ILE A 6 -7.88 -26.90 -41.93
CA ILE A 6 -8.46 -26.01 -42.96
C ILE A 6 -8.18 -24.56 -42.57
N ARG A 7 -7.65 -23.81 -43.54
CA ARG A 7 -7.18 -22.43 -43.50
C ARG A 7 -8.28 -21.44 -43.93
N ASN A 8 -8.09 -20.21 -43.47
CA ASN A 8 -8.39 -18.91 -44.09
C ASN A 8 -9.70 -18.68 -44.86
N THR A 9 -10.43 -17.65 -44.43
CA THR A 9 -11.07 -16.72 -45.37
C THR A 9 -10.91 -15.29 -44.85
N MET A 10 -10.21 -14.46 -45.63
CA MET A 10 -10.07 -13.02 -45.47
C MET A 10 -11.26 -12.28 -46.13
N LEU A 11 -11.37 -11.00 -45.79
CA LEU A 11 -11.88 -9.84 -46.55
C LEU A 11 -13.17 -9.16 -46.03
N THR A 12 -12.91 -8.00 -45.39
CA THR A 12 -13.37 -6.66 -45.83
C THR A 12 -14.86 -6.34 -45.75
N ALA A 13 -15.21 -5.38 -44.90
CA ALA A 13 -15.64 -4.04 -45.34
C ALA A 13 -16.15 -3.22 -44.14
N ALA A 14 -15.48 -2.10 -43.89
CA ALA A 14 -16.03 -1.00 -43.13
C ALA A 14 -17.14 -0.34 -43.95
N VAL A 15 -18.30 -0.10 -43.34
CA VAL A 15 -19.30 0.85 -43.84
C VAL A 15 -19.77 1.70 -42.66
N LEU A 16 -19.39 2.98 -42.71
CA LEU A 16 -20.00 4.08 -41.98
C LEU A 16 -21.49 4.18 -42.37
N ALA A 17 -22.39 4.31 -41.39
CA ALA A 17 -23.66 4.98 -41.60
C ALA A 17 -24.18 5.61 -40.31
N LEU A 18 -24.23 6.94 -40.33
CA LEU A 18 -24.85 7.83 -39.37
C LEU A 18 -26.39 7.72 -39.39
N ALA A 19 -26.99 8.08 -38.26
CA ALA A 19 -28.30 8.70 -38.07
C ALA A 19 -29.58 7.94 -38.50
N SER A 20 -30.44 7.61 -37.54
CA SER A 20 -31.65 8.44 -37.30
C SER A 20 -32.51 7.93 -36.15
N CYS A 21 -33.09 8.93 -35.49
CA CYS A 21 -34.06 8.96 -34.41
C CYS A 21 -35.11 7.83 -34.40
N ALA A 22 -35.22 7.15 -33.26
CA ALA A 22 -36.50 6.68 -32.77
C ALA A 22 -36.69 7.24 -31.36
N ARG A 23 -37.62 8.20 -31.26
CA ARG A 23 -38.18 8.72 -30.03
C ARG A 23 -39.00 7.60 -29.39
N ASP A 24 -38.84 7.39 -28.09
CA ASP A 24 -39.93 6.87 -27.27
C ASP A 24 -39.88 7.52 -25.89
N GLU A 25 -41.05 7.71 -25.32
CA GLU A 25 -41.47 8.90 -24.59
C GLU A 25 -41.02 8.91 -23.11
N ALA A 26 -40.77 10.14 -22.66
CA ALA A 26 -40.36 10.48 -21.31
C ALA A 26 -41.54 10.33 -20.33
N VAL A 27 -41.37 9.49 -19.32
CA VAL A 27 -42.06 9.67 -18.02
C VAL A 27 -41.18 10.57 -17.16
N PRO A 28 -41.59 11.82 -16.84
CA PRO A 28 -40.80 12.65 -15.95
C PRO A 28 -41.04 12.18 -14.51
N VAL A 29 -40.20 11.27 -14.02
CA VAL A 29 -39.99 11.13 -12.58
C VAL A 29 -39.28 12.42 -12.15
N PRO A 30 -39.77 13.16 -11.15
CA PRO A 30 -39.03 14.32 -10.64
C PRO A 30 -37.77 13.80 -9.95
N ALA A 31 -36.67 13.73 -10.69
CA ALA A 31 -35.35 13.61 -10.12
C ALA A 31 -35.10 14.91 -9.35
N LYS A 32 -35.23 14.85 -8.01
CA LYS A 32 -34.59 15.84 -7.14
C LYS A 32 -33.13 15.96 -7.62
N PRO A 33 -32.60 17.17 -7.82
CA PRO A 33 -31.18 17.32 -8.09
C PRO A 33 -30.46 16.78 -6.86
N VAL A 34 -29.94 15.56 -6.94
CA VAL A 34 -28.89 15.12 -6.03
C VAL A 34 -27.70 15.95 -6.46
N ALA A 35 -27.57 17.11 -5.81
CA ALA A 35 -26.37 17.91 -5.87
C ALA A 35 -25.20 16.94 -5.76
N ALA A 36 -24.38 16.87 -6.81
CA ALA A 36 -23.15 16.12 -6.78
C ALA A 36 -22.40 16.58 -5.52
N ARG A 37 -22.33 15.70 -4.51
CA ARG A 37 -21.54 15.97 -3.32
C ARG A 37 -20.14 16.25 -3.85
N PRO A 38 -19.57 17.45 -3.64
CA PRO A 38 -18.23 17.70 -4.12
C PRO A 38 -17.36 16.63 -3.47
N ALA A 39 -16.67 15.84 -4.30
CA ALA A 39 -15.61 14.98 -3.83
C ALA A 39 -14.60 15.93 -3.19
N ALA A 40 -14.67 16.07 -1.87
CA ALA A 40 -13.65 16.78 -1.12
C ALA A 40 -12.36 16.03 -1.41
N ALA A 41 -11.52 16.61 -2.27
CA ALA A 41 -10.14 16.20 -2.38
C ALA A 41 -9.62 16.14 -0.94
N ALA A 42 -9.20 14.95 -0.49
CA ALA A 42 -8.61 14.80 0.83
C ALA A 42 -7.49 15.85 0.91
N ALA A 43 -7.70 16.87 1.75
CA ALA A 43 -6.71 17.92 1.90
C ALA A 43 -5.42 17.24 2.35
N ALA A 44 -4.33 17.47 1.61
CA ALA A 44 -3.04 16.93 2.00
C ALA A 44 -2.77 17.34 3.46
N PRO A 45 -2.34 16.41 4.32
CA PRO A 45 -2.14 16.70 5.73
C PRO A 45 -1.19 17.89 5.91
N ASP A 46 -1.52 18.75 6.87
CA ASP A 46 -0.71 19.91 7.20
C ASP A 46 0.74 19.48 7.52
N LYS A 47 1.73 20.23 7.02
CA LYS A 47 3.15 19.88 7.18
C LYS A 47 3.56 19.73 8.65
N ALA A 48 3.04 20.56 9.55
CA ALA A 48 3.35 20.47 10.98
C ALA A 48 2.77 19.18 11.59
N VAL A 49 1.61 18.71 11.12
CA VAL A 49 1.04 17.43 11.53
C VAL A 49 1.90 16.26 11.06
N VAL A 50 2.39 16.31 9.82
CA VAL A 50 3.29 15.30 9.26
C VAL A 50 4.60 15.26 10.06
N GLU A 51 5.22 16.41 10.32
CA GLU A 51 6.47 16.50 11.08
C GLU A 51 6.32 16.02 12.53
N ALA A 52 5.25 16.43 13.23
CA ALA A 52 4.97 15.98 14.59
C ALA A 52 4.81 14.45 14.65
N ARG A 53 4.11 13.86 13.67
CA ARG A 53 3.96 12.40 13.57
C ARG A 53 5.29 11.70 13.31
N MET A 54 6.14 12.25 12.44
CA MET A 54 7.48 11.72 12.21
C MET A 54 8.35 11.74 13.47
N GLN A 55 8.26 12.81 14.26
CA GLN A 55 8.98 12.90 15.55
C GLN A 55 8.48 11.83 16.54
N GLN A 56 7.18 11.61 16.62
CA GLN A 56 6.60 10.55 17.46
C GLN A 56 7.09 9.16 17.04
N CYS A 57 7.09 8.88 15.73
CA CYS A 57 7.56 7.59 15.21
C CYS A 57 9.06 7.39 15.45
N ARG A 58 9.88 8.44 15.31
CA ARG A 58 11.30 8.39 15.67
C ARG A 58 11.50 8.09 17.15
N ALA A 59 10.78 8.78 18.04
CA ALA A 59 10.86 8.56 19.48
C ALA A 59 10.46 7.12 19.87
N ALA A 60 9.45 6.54 19.19
CA ALA A 60 9.06 5.15 19.39
C ALA A 60 10.17 4.16 18.98
N LEU A 61 10.83 4.39 17.84
CA LEU A 61 11.98 3.58 17.43
C LEU A 61 13.18 3.72 18.37
N GLU A 62 13.48 4.93 18.84
CA GLU A 62 14.53 5.15 19.84
C GLU A 62 14.23 4.44 21.16
N ALA A 63 12.96 4.41 21.57
CA ALA A 63 12.53 3.64 22.75
C ALA A 63 12.72 2.13 22.54
N ALA A 64 12.60 1.63 21.31
CA ALA A 64 12.83 0.23 20.96
C ALA A 64 14.33 -0.15 20.86
N LEU A 65 15.24 0.82 20.71
CA LEU A 65 16.69 0.59 20.77
C LEU A 65 17.13 0.17 22.17
N LYS A 66 16.61 0.84 23.22
CA LYS A 66 17.00 0.61 24.63
C LYS A 66 16.82 -0.84 25.10
N PRO A 67 15.67 -1.50 24.86
CA PRO A 67 15.53 -2.92 25.20
C PRO A 67 16.28 -3.83 24.23
N GLY A 68 16.91 -3.35 23.17
CA GLY A 68 17.55 -4.21 22.16
C GLY A 68 16.53 -4.94 21.26
N LEU A 69 15.33 -4.36 21.11
CA LEU A 69 14.31 -4.85 20.19
C LEU A 69 14.66 -4.44 18.76
N LEU A 70 15.04 -3.18 18.59
CA LEU A 70 15.57 -2.60 17.37
C LEU A 70 17.10 -2.48 17.48
N THR A 71 17.81 -2.71 16.40
CA THR A 71 19.25 -2.44 16.31
C THR A 71 19.55 -1.33 15.30
N ASN A 72 18.90 -1.36 14.13
CA ASN A 72 19.08 -0.35 13.09
C ASN A 72 17.87 -0.25 12.15
N ALA A 73 17.71 0.89 11.50
CA ALA A 73 16.78 1.08 10.38
C ALA A 73 17.56 1.70 9.22
N SER A 74 17.51 1.08 8.04
CA SER A 74 18.38 1.44 6.92
C SER A 74 17.65 1.31 5.58
N PHE A 75 18.31 1.78 4.52
CA PHE A 75 17.87 1.53 3.15
C PHE A 75 18.99 0.81 2.39
N ASP A 76 18.68 -0.34 1.79
CA ASP A 76 19.58 -1.03 0.86
C ASP A 76 18.99 -0.97 -0.55
N ASN A 77 19.73 -0.38 -1.48
CA ASN A 77 19.28 -0.20 -2.87
C ASN A 77 17.88 0.44 -2.98
N GLY A 78 17.59 1.41 -2.10
CA GLY A 78 16.29 2.09 -2.02
C GLY A 78 15.18 1.29 -1.35
N ARG A 79 15.46 0.05 -0.88
CA ARG A 79 14.51 -0.76 -0.12
C ARG A 79 14.71 -0.54 1.38
N PRO A 80 13.65 -0.16 2.13
CA PRO A 80 13.71 -0.07 3.58
C PRO A 80 13.98 -1.45 4.21
N ILE A 81 14.87 -1.47 5.20
CA ILE A 81 15.23 -2.66 5.98
C ILE A 81 15.25 -2.30 7.46
N LEU A 82 14.56 -3.11 8.26
CA LEU A 82 14.55 -3.02 9.72
C LEU A 82 15.40 -4.14 10.32
N TRP A 83 16.44 -3.78 11.07
CA TRP A 83 17.33 -4.72 11.75
C TRP A 83 16.93 -4.84 13.20
N VAL A 84 16.55 -6.04 13.62
CA VAL A 84 16.07 -6.31 14.97
C VAL A 84 17.07 -7.11 15.78
N GLY A 85 17.06 -6.88 17.09
CA GLY A 85 17.95 -7.52 18.04
C GLY A 85 17.36 -8.78 18.69
N PRO A 86 18.09 -9.39 19.63
CA PRO A 86 17.68 -10.66 20.26
C PRO A 86 16.36 -10.59 21.01
N GLU A 87 15.98 -9.42 21.56
CA GLU A 87 14.72 -9.27 22.28
C GLU A 87 13.49 -9.37 21.37
N TRP A 88 13.65 -9.25 20.06
CA TRP A 88 12.56 -9.48 19.11
C TRP A 88 11.91 -10.85 19.30
N LYS A 89 12.74 -11.90 19.49
CA LYS A 89 12.27 -13.28 19.67
C LYS A 89 11.46 -13.47 20.95
N LYS A 90 11.69 -12.62 21.96
CA LYS A 90 11.00 -12.64 23.25
C LYS A 90 9.78 -11.71 23.28
N ALA A 91 9.73 -10.72 22.39
CA ALA A 91 8.63 -9.78 22.28
C ALA A 91 7.32 -10.49 21.88
N THR A 92 6.20 -9.99 22.42
CA THR A 92 4.86 -10.47 22.04
C THR A 92 4.53 -10.07 20.60
N PRO A 93 3.59 -10.77 19.94
CA PRO A 93 3.16 -10.39 18.59
C PRO A 93 2.70 -8.93 18.48
N ALA A 94 2.01 -8.41 19.51
CA ALA A 94 1.55 -7.03 19.55
C ALA A 94 2.72 -6.03 19.57
N VAL A 95 3.79 -6.32 20.33
CA VAL A 95 4.98 -5.46 20.38
C VAL A 95 5.74 -5.47 19.05
N ARG A 96 5.90 -6.64 18.43
CA ARG A 96 6.54 -6.76 17.10
C ARG A 96 5.76 -5.99 16.04
N HIS A 97 4.43 -6.11 16.06
CA HIS A 97 3.55 -5.41 15.14
C HIS A 97 3.58 -3.90 15.34
N ALA A 98 3.55 -3.42 16.59
CA ALA A 98 3.68 -2.00 16.92
C ALA A 98 5.02 -1.43 16.43
N LEU A 99 6.14 -2.10 16.73
CA LEU A 99 7.45 -1.71 16.22
C LEU A 99 7.46 -1.64 14.69
N ALA A 100 6.85 -2.62 14.02
CA ALA A 100 6.82 -2.64 12.57
C ALA A 100 6.00 -1.48 11.98
N ARG A 101 4.84 -1.18 12.55
CA ARG A 101 4.04 -0.02 12.17
C ARG A 101 4.81 1.30 12.38
N ASP A 102 5.50 1.43 13.50
CA ASP A 102 6.25 2.64 13.84
C ASP A 102 7.46 2.82 12.90
N ALA A 103 8.09 1.71 12.47
CA ALA A 103 9.11 1.70 11.43
C ALA A 103 8.56 2.10 10.04
N ALA A 104 7.38 1.60 9.66
CA ALA A 104 6.71 2.01 8.41
C ALA A 104 6.48 3.54 8.38
N CYS A 105 6.04 4.10 9.51
CA CYS A 105 5.89 5.54 9.69
C CYS A 105 7.22 6.30 9.61
N PHE A 106 8.31 5.73 10.14
CA PHE A 106 9.62 6.34 10.04
C PHE A 106 10.18 6.33 8.60
N PHE A 107 9.97 5.25 7.86
CA PHE A 107 10.45 5.14 6.49
C PHE A 107 9.62 5.99 5.51
N ARG A 108 8.32 6.18 5.76
CA ARG A 108 7.47 7.11 5.02
C ARG A 108 6.44 7.80 5.89
N SER A 109 6.21 9.09 5.62
CA SER A 109 5.27 9.89 6.38
C SER A 109 3.82 9.76 5.86
N GLY A 110 2.85 10.00 6.74
CA GLY A 110 1.43 10.08 6.37
C GLY A 110 0.81 8.75 5.89
N ASP A 111 -0.12 8.84 4.95
CA ASP A 111 -0.92 7.68 4.47
C ASP A 111 -0.07 6.68 3.68
N GLU A 112 1.06 7.12 3.13
CA GLU A 112 1.99 6.26 2.40
C GLU A 112 2.71 5.23 3.30
N SER A 113 2.67 5.43 4.62
CA SER A 113 3.15 4.45 5.61
C SER A 113 2.30 3.18 5.61
N GLN A 114 0.98 3.29 5.38
CA GLN A 114 0.04 2.17 5.36
C GLN A 114 0.18 1.29 4.11
N THR A 115 0.88 1.78 3.09
CA THR A 115 1.11 1.06 1.83
C THR A 115 2.55 0.58 1.68
N MET A 116 3.37 0.76 2.72
CA MET A 116 4.76 0.37 2.66
C MET A 116 4.93 -1.13 2.87
N ARG A 117 5.80 -1.72 2.05
CA ARG A 117 6.36 -3.05 2.27
C ARG A 117 7.85 -2.92 2.57
N TYR A 118 8.33 -3.64 3.58
CA TYR A 118 9.75 -3.66 3.93
C TYR A 118 10.14 -4.95 4.66
N SER A 119 11.44 -5.25 4.64
CA SER A 119 11.98 -6.48 5.21
C SER A 119 12.49 -6.30 6.63
N VAL A 120 12.33 -7.32 7.48
CA VAL A 120 12.83 -7.37 8.85
C VAL A 120 13.91 -8.43 8.94
N TYR A 121 15.12 -8.03 9.34
CA TYR A 121 16.29 -8.89 9.44
C TYR A 121 16.72 -9.09 10.88
N ASP A 122 17.10 -10.31 11.24
CA ASP A 122 17.81 -10.60 12.49
C ASP A 122 19.25 -10.12 12.38
N ASN A 123 19.62 -9.11 13.17
CA ASN A 123 20.94 -8.50 13.14
C ASN A 123 22.08 -9.49 13.44
N ALA A 124 21.82 -10.55 14.22
CA ALA A 124 22.85 -11.53 14.58
C ALA A 124 23.14 -12.55 13.46
N THR A 125 22.16 -12.83 12.61
CA THR A 125 22.25 -13.91 11.61
C THR A 125 22.21 -13.43 10.17
N ASP A 126 21.92 -12.14 9.95
CA ASP A 126 21.75 -11.54 8.64
C ASP A 126 20.70 -12.26 7.78
N ARG A 127 19.63 -12.74 8.45
CA ARG A 127 18.52 -13.43 7.79
C ARG A 127 17.27 -12.58 7.87
N GLU A 128 16.54 -12.52 6.75
CA GLU A 128 15.18 -12.04 6.74
C GLU A 128 14.31 -13.01 7.57
N ILE A 129 13.62 -12.48 8.57
CA ILE A 129 12.80 -13.25 9.51
C ILE A 129 11.34 -12.82 9.50
N ALA A 130 11.04 -11.66 8.93
CA ALA A 130 9.68 -11.21 8.73
C ALA A 130 9.62 -10.16 7.61
N ILE A 131 8.41 -9.96 7.09
CA ILE A 131 8.09 -8.93 6.10
C ILE A 131 6.94 -8.11 6.66
N TRP A 132 7.10 -6.79 6.69
CA TRP A 132 5.96 -5.90 6.85
C TRP A 132 5.32 -5.68 5.50
N ASP A 133 4.02 -5.93 5.42
CA ASP A 133 3.21 -5.78 4.23
C ASP A 133 1.96 -4.95 4.53
N HIS A 134 2.04 -3.65 4.24
CA HIS A 134 0.99 -2.65 4.43
C HIS A 134 0.57 -2.44 5.88
N THR A 135 -0.14 -3.41 6.46
CA THR A 135 -0.65 -3.42 7.83
C THR A 135 -0.37 -4.72 8.56
N HIS A 136 0.27 -5.69 7.91
CA HIS A 136 0.48 -7.03 8.43
C HIS A 136 1.97 -7.32 8.57
N LEU A 137 2.33 -8.01 9.65
CA LEU A 137 3.67 -8.54 9.85
C LEU A 137 3.63 -10.04 9.56
N LEU A 138 4.27 -10.46 8.47
CA LEU A 138 4.38 -11.84 8.04
C LEU A 138 5.71 -12.40 8.57
N VAL A 139 5.66 -13.29 9.56
CA VAL A 139 6.85 -13.95 10.12
C VAL A 139 7.20 -15.16 9.25
N LEU A 140 8.49 -15.34 8.93
CA LEU A 140 9.03 -16.40 8.09
C LEU A 140 9.52 -17.60 8.90
#